data_AF-A0A662J6E7-F1
#
_entry.id   AF-A0A662J6E7-F1
#
_cell.length_a   1.000
_cell.length_b   1.000
_cell.length_c   1.000
_cell.angle_alpha   90.00
_cell.angle_beta   90.00
_cell.angle_gamma   90.00
#
_symmetry.space_group_name_H-M   'P 1'
#
loop_
_entity.id
_entity.type
_entity.pdbx_description
1 polymer ?
#
loop_
_entity_poly.entity_id
_entity_poly.type
_entity_poly.pdbx_seq_one_letter_code
_entity_poly.pdbx_strand_id
1 'polypeptide(L)' 'MSCSTCPFLSHLWLELEYFKCSRCGNVWLDHPSEPEAWRCPSCGAQGDLLKPAEGQARRD' A
#
# COMPACT_ATOMS: atom_id res chain seq x y z
N MET A 1 -16.41 -26.80 -0.63
CA MET A 1 -15.17 -26.23 -0.07
C MET A 1 -15.54 -24.97 0.68
N SER A 2 -15.81 -25.09 1.97
CA SER A 2 -16.27 -23.97 2.80
C SER A 2 -15.05 -23.26 3.37
N CYS A 3 -14.85 -21.99 3.01
CA CYS A 3 -13.85 -21.15 3.64
C CYS A 3 -14.41 -20.73 4.99
N SER A 4 -13.99 -21.42 6.05
CA SER A 4 -14.36 -21.09 7.43
C SER A 4 -13.89 -19.68 7.76
N THR A 5 -14.88 -18.85 8.07
CA THR A 5 -14.81 -17.49 8.61
C THR A 5 -13.57 -17.26 9.47
N CYS A 6 -12.65 -16.40 9.01
CA CYS A 6 -11.55 -15.86 9.81
C CYS A 6 -12.13 -14.89 10.86
N PRO A 7 -12.13 -15.18 12.18
CA PRO A 7 -12.83 -14.36 13.16
C PRO A 7 -12.06 -13.07 13.59
N PHE A 8 -11.06 -12.62 12.83
CA PHE A 8 -10.19 -11.49 13.23
C PHE A 8 -9.89 -10.44 12.15
N LEU A 9 -10.55 -10.47 10.99
CA LEU A 9 -10.18 -9.60 9.85
C LEU A 9 -11.26 -8.59 9.43
N SER A 10 -12.19 -8.24 10.33
CA SER A 10 -13.25 -7.27 10.00
C SER A 10 -12.84 -5.79 10.18
N HIS A 11 -11.73 -5.49 10.86
CA HIS A 11 -11.32 -4.11 11.14
C HIS A 11 -9.80 -3.85 11.16
N LEU A 12 -8.96 -4.84 10.82
CA LEU A 12 -7.52 -4.60 10.70
C LEU A 12 -7.20 -4.16 9.26
N TRP A 13 -7.71 -3.00 8.88
CA TRP A 13 -7.21 -2.31 7.69
C TRP A 13 -5.80 -1.85 8.05
N LEU A 14 -4.79 -2.64 7.67
CA LEU A 14 -3.41 -2.18 7.78
C LEU A 14 -3.28 -1.00 6.81
N GLU A 15 -3.31 0.20 7.37
CA GLU A 15 -2.97 1.44 6.68
C GLU A 15 -1.47 1.43 6.35
N LEU A 16 -1.09 0.60 5.39
CA LEU A 16 0.28 0.48 4.89
C LEU A 16 0.53 1.57 3.85
N GLU A 17 1.57 2.36 4.09
CA GLU A 17 2.16 3.21 3.06
C GLU A 17 2.79 2.32 1.97
N TYR A 18 2.55 2.65 0.70
CA TYR A 18 3.05 1.88 -0.44
C TYR A 18 3.48 2.79 -1.58
N PHE A 19 4.36 2.30 -2.44
CA PHE A 19 4.79 3.03 -3.63
C PHE A 19 4.02 2.58 -4.86
N LYS A 20 3.75 3.52 -5.77
CA LYS A 20 3.17 3.23 -7.09
C LYS A 20 4.01 3.88 -8.19
N CYS A 21 4.34 3.12 -9.22
CA CYS A 21 5.06 3.65 -10.37
C CYS A 21 4.09 4.31 -11.35
N SER A 22 4.29 5.59 -11.62
CA SER A 22 3.50 6.35 -12.60
C SER A 22 3.77 5.93 -14.05
N ARG A 23 4.88 5.21 -14.32
CA ARG A 23 5.25 4.75 -15.67
C ARG A 23 4.62 3.40 -16.06
N CYS A 24 4.74 2.39 -15.20
CA CYS A 24 4.27 1.03 -15.49
C CYS A 24 3.12 0.55 -14.62
N GLY A 25 2.71 1.33 -13.61
CA GLY A 25 1.62 0.97 -12.70
C GLY A 25 1.97 -0.06 -11.63
N ASN A 26 3.22 -0.53 -11.56
CA ASN A 26 3.66 -1.46 -10.51
C ASN A 26 3.45 -0.84 -9.11
N VAL A 27 3.05 -1.67 -8.15
CA VAL A 27 2.84 -1.28 -6.75
C VAL A 27 3.73 -2.15 -5.86
N TRP A 28 4.44 -1.54 -4.90
CA TRP A 28 5.34 -2.25 -4.01
C TRP A 28 5.37 -1.62 -2.62
N LEU A 29 5.79 -2.41 -1.63
CA LEU A 29 5.97 -2.01 -0.25
C LEU A 29 7.47 -1.90 0.00
N ASP A 30 7.91 -0.73 0.44
CA ASP A 30 9.29 -0.50 0.83
C ASP A 30 9.35 0.58 1.90
N HIS A 31 10.46 0.67 2.61
CA HIS A 31 10.61 1.67 3.67
C HIS A 31 11.10 3.00 3.09
N PRO A 32 10.37 4.12 3.24
CA PRO A 32 10.70 5.38 2.54
C PRO A 32 12.02 6.02 2.95
N SER A 33 12.60 5.59 4.07
CA SER A 33 13.93 5.99 4.53
C SER A 33 15.06 5.36 3.70
N GLU A 34 14.78 4.26 2.99
CA GLU A 34 15.77 3.61 2.13
C GLU A 34 15.94 4.42 0.84
N PRO A 35 17.19 4.69 0.41
CA PRO A 35 17.46 5.52 -0.77
C PRO A 35 16.92 4.90 -2.07
N GLU A 36 16.76 3.57 -2.11
CA GLU A 36 16.29 2.83 -3.28
C GLU A 36 14.79 2.51 -3.25
N ALA A 37 14.09 2.79 -2.15
CA ALA A 37 12.65 2.51 -2.00
C ALA A 37 11.78 3.16 -3.08
N TRP A 38 12.22 4.32 -3.57
CA TRP A 38 11.52 5.09 -4.60
C TRP A 38 11.70 4.52 -6.00
N ARG A 39 12.60 3.55 -6.22
CA ARG A 39 12.88 3.00 -7.54
C ARG A 39 11.96 1.81 -7.81
N CYS A 40 11.20 1.89 -8.90
CA CYS A 40 10.31 0.82 -9.32
C CYS A 40 11.11 -0.46 -9.65
N PRO A 41 10.82 -1.60 -9.00
CA PRO A 41 11.54 -2.85 -9.25
C PRO A 41 11.24 -3.43 -10.64
N SER A 42 10.17 -3.00 -11.30
CA SER A 42 9.76 -3.50 -12.61
C SER A 42 10.40 -2.74 -13.77
N CYS A 43 10.55 -1.41 -13.69
CA CYS A 43 10.99 -0.59 -14.82
C CYS A 43 12.10 0.42 -14.49
N GLY A 44 12.56 0.48 -13.24
CA GLY A 44 13.61 1.38 -12.77
C GLY A 44 13.21 2.86 -12.67
N ALA A 45 11.99 3.24 -13.04
CA ALA A 45 11.50 4.61 -12.91
C ALA A 45 11.19 4.96 -11.44
N GLN A 46 11.11 6.24 -11.11
CA GLN A 46 10.68 6.69 -9.79
C GLN A 46 9.19 6.35 -9.56
N GLY A 47 8.87 5.93 -8.34
CA GLY A 47 7.51 5.77 -7.84
C GLY A 47 7.13 6.87 -6.86
N ASP A 48 5.82 7.02 -6.69
CA ASP A 48 5.21 7.95 -5.76
C ASP A 48 4.78 7.20 -4.50
N LEU A 49 5.11 7.75 -3.32
CA LEU A 49 4.67 7.20 -2.04
C LEU A 49 3.21 7.59 -1.80
N LEU A 50 2.34 6.59 -1.75
CA LEU A 50 0.93 6.73 -1.45
C LEU A 50 0.71 6.35 0.01
N LYS A 51 0.24 7.32 0.77
CA LYS A 51 -0.27 7.08 2.12
C LYS A 51 -1.76 6.78 2.03
N PRO A 52 -2.26 5.75 2.73
CA PRO A 52 -3.69 5.62 2.90
C PRO A 52 -4.22 6.92 3.52
N ALA A 53 -5.31 7.43 2.96
CA ALA A 53 -5.96 8.60 3.53
C ALA A 53 -6.47 8.21 4.91
N GLU A 54 -5.87 8.78 5.96
CA GLU A 54 -6.29 8.58 7.35
C GLU A 54 -7.80 8.69 7.41
N GLY A 55 -8.44 7.64 7.94
CA GLY A 55 -9.87 7.47 7.97
C GLY A 55 -10.63 8.77 8.27
N GLN A 56 -11.21 9.37 7.24
CA GLN A 56 -12.27 10.33 7.38
C GLN A 56 -13.53 9.57 7.82
N ALA A 57 -13.53 9.11 9.07
CA ALA A 57 -14.70 8.62 9.77
C ALA A 57 -15.62 9.82 10.05
N ARG A 58 -16.25 10.36 8.99
CA ARG A 58 -17.46 11.17 9.15
C ARG A 58 -18.57 10.21 9.55
N ARG A 59 -18.87 10.17 10.86
CA ARG A 59 -20.21 9.79 11.32
C ARG A 59 -21.01 11.08 11.39
N ASP A 60 -21.95 11.24 10.47
CA ASP A 60 -23.13 12.09 10.64
C ASP A 60 -24.17 11.30 11.45
#